data_AF-A0A8K0ESP7-F1
#
_entry.id   AF-A0A8K0ESP7-F1
#
_cell.length_a   1.000
_cell.length_b   1.000
_cell.length_c   1.000
_cell.angle_alpha   90.00
_cell.angle_beta   90.00
_cell.angle_gamma   90.00
#
_symmetry.space_group_name_H-M   'P 1'
#
loop_
_entity.id
_entity.type
_entity.pdbx_description
1 polymer ?
#
loop_
_entity_poly.entity_id
_entity_poly.type
_entity_poly.pdbx_seq_one_letter_code
_entity_poly.pdbx_strand_id
1 'polypeptide(L)'
;MEYFGESLAHLWFGCLLGMMAFTENESFRYDEKEEVMNILLMSSMGLSLFWAMVERTCNYITYTSKLLTNSELMETTGFATATILLGQKWADVCFLSVAFALGLIAMRKKALLAVPNFTIFLALSVAIFFPALKKTINPYAASCFAGRLCIAPLLDIYFSNLTTVERWQWYIFQSKHVKRFVILVTVVVDITFMVFSGMIMQRFQELFFVIPGFVIFGILWVCFHIVFIVTCWVFSRKLSECVLVYKAYGEDTKNMTRIMASKGMRHFSQISERLALCTIFSTWMLAAVSWQATNTMFFSFLFIVLPVEVTIHGLLHDLGRSIGGTCIGYAMVAPSNSYSPEGDVILLPSNALQDYMSQSTDILNSMQRFFTHHLVETFDCDYSTSGLTLESVESKLRALFERHTPDGPRFDSYVVYYSGHMHPSGDLALSGTASLKLDTLLEWWKETNSDAGSRLIIILDTDNGQPWVRQVRRLDGVYVAIQSYVQSKRDDPETAVQVGEFTKEWVAYNCSDDNVGIN
;
A
#
# COMPACT_ATOMS: atom_id res chain seq x y z
N MET A 1 1.44 -4.88 37.65
CA MET A 1 2.03 -6.17 38.06
C MET A 1 1.48 -7.34 37.24
N GLU A 2 0.18 -7.38 36.92
CA GLU A 2 -0.44 -8.46 36.12
C GLU A 2 0.18 -8.63 34.71
N TYR A 3 0.31 -7.55 33.92
CA TYR A 3 0.96 -7.59 32.60
C TYR A 3 2.41 -8.12 32.62
N PHE A 4 3.15 -7.86 33.69
CA PHE A 4 4.51 -8.35 33.86
C PHE A 4 4.51 -9.84 34.21
N GLY A 5 3.60 -10.28 35.07
CA GLY A 5 3.42 -11.70 35.42
C GLY A 5 3.00 -12.55 34.21
N GLU A 6 2.06 -12.05 33.40
CA GLU A 6 1.64 -12.72 32.16
C GLU A 6 2.78 -12.83 31.14
N SER A 7 3.52 -11.73 30.92
CA SER A 7 4.69 -11.73 30.03
C SER A 7 5.78 -12.71 30.49
N LEU A 8 6.02 -12.80 31.80
CA LEU A 8 6.97 -13.74 32.38
C LEU A 8 6.49 -15.20 32.24
N ALA A 9 5.18 -15.45 32.36
CA ALA A 9 4.61 -16.77 32.15
C ALA A 9 4.83 -17.24 30.71
N HIS A 10 4.56 -16.38 29.71
CA HIS A 10 4.83 -16.68 28.30
C HIS A 10 6.32 -16.94 28.02
N LEU A 11 7.21 -16.14 28.62
CA LEU A 11 8.65 -16.38 28.55
C LEU A 11 9.02 -17.76 29.10
N TRP A 12 8.46 -18.13 30.26
CA TRP A 12 8.71 -19.41 30.89
C TRP A 12 8.17 -20.58 30.07
N PHE A 13 6.97 -20.46 29.49
CA PHE A 13 6.40 -21.48 28.61
C PHE A 13 7.27 -21.71 27.37
N GLY A 14 7.73 -20.64 26.73
CA GLY A 14 8.67 -20.73 25.62
C GLY A 14 9.96 -21.43 26.01
N CYS A 15 10.50 -21.10 27.19
CA CYS A 15 11.72 -21.71 27.70
C CYS A 15 11.54 -23.21 28.00
N LEU A 16 10.44 -23.60 28.66
CA LEU A 16 10.11 -25.01 28.93
C LEU A 16 9.94 -25.82 27.63
N LEU A 17 9.21 -25.28 26.64
CA LEU A 17 9.05 -25.92 25.33
C LEU A 17 10.39 -26.09 24.61
N GLY A 18 11.26 -25.08 24.68
CA GLY A 18 12.61 -25.16 24.12
C GLY A 18 13.48 -26.20 24.84
N MET A 19 13.42 -26.27 26.17
CA MET A 19 14.12 -27.31 26.93
C MET A 19 13.64 -28.70 26.51
N MET A 20 12.33 -28.94 26.51
CA MET A 20 11.75 -30.22 26.07
C MET A 20 12.11 -30.57 24.62
N ALA A 21 12.24 -29.58 23.75
CA ALA A 21 12.67 -29.79 22.36
C ALA A 21 14.14 -30.22 22.25
N PHE A 22 15.04 -29.70 23.09
CA PHE A 22 16.49 -29.90 22.96
C PHE A 22 17.11 -30.90 23.96
N THR A 23 16.37 -31.37 24.96
CA THR A 23 16.87 -32.33 25.97
C THR A 23 16.51 -33.79 25.68
N GLU A 24 16.12 -34.13 24.46
CA GLU A 24 15.75 -35.52 24.12
C GLU A 24 16.95 -36.46 24.30
N ASN A 25 16.82 -37.37 25.26
CA ASN A 25 17.82 -38.36 25.59
C ASN A 25 17.30 -39.73 25.14
N GLU A 26 18.03 -40.38 24.22
CA GLU A 26 17.59 -41.63 23.58
C GLU A 26 17.27 -42.76 24.58
N SER A 27 17.74 -42.65 25.83
CA SER A 27 17.42 -43.57 26.92
C SER A 27 15.96 -43.55 27.38
N PHE A 28 15.18 -42.51 27.06
CA PHE A 28 13.78 -42.37 27.51
C PHE A 28 12.74 -42.55 26.40
N ARG A 29 13.15 -42.81 25.15
CA ARG A 29 12.25 -42.96 23.97
C ARG A 29 11.11 -43.98 24.11
N TYR A 30 11.16 -44.86 25.12
CA TYR A 30 10.14 -45.86 25.44
C TYR A 30 9.59 -45.76 26.88
N ASP A 31 9.85 -44.64 27.57
CA ASP A 31 9.24 -44.36 28.87
C ASP A 31 7.79 -43.88 28.63
N GLU A 32 6.82 -44.51 29.32
CA GLU A 32 5.40 -44.15 29.27
C GLU A 32 5.17 -42.66 29.54
N LYS A 33 6.04 -42.04 30.36
CA LYS A 33 5.97 -40.60 30.66
C LYS A 33 6.25 -39.71 29.45
N GLU A 34 7.17 -40.11 28.57
CA GLU A 34 7.50 -39.34 27.38
C GLU A 34 6.37 -39.42 26.34
N GLU A 35 5.76 -40.60 26.20
CA GLU A 35 4.60 -40.80 25.34
C GLU A 35 3.40 -39.96 25.81
N VAL A 36 3.08 -39.99 27.12
CA VAL A 36 2.02 -39.17 27.71
C VAL A 36 2.30 -37.67 27.50
N MET A 37 3.55 -37.23 27.70
CA MET A 37 3.94 -35.84 27.45
C MET A 37 3.71 -35.44 25.98
N ASN A 38 4.12 -36.27 25.03
CA ASN A 38 3.93 -36.00 23.60
C ASN A 38 2.45 -35.91 23.21
N ILE A 39 1.60 -36.80 23.75
CA ILE A 39 0.14 -36.75 23.54
C ILE A 39 -0.46 -35.47 24.12
N LEU A 40 -0.03 -35.04 25.31
CA LEU A 40 -0.50 -33.80 25.93
C LEU A 40 -0.10 -32.56 25.13
N LEU A 41 1.12 -32.53 24.59
CA LEU A 41 1.59 -31.43 23.73
C LEU A 41 0.72 -31.31 22.46
N MET A 42 0.45 -32.42 21.79
CA MET A 42 -0.39 -32.42 20.58
C MET A 42 -1.86 -32.08 20.89
N SER A 43 -2.38 -32.57 22.01
CA SER A 43 -3.74 -32.25 22.47
C SER A 43 -3.87 -30.76 22.81
N SER A 44 -2.85 -30.17 23.45
CA SER A 44 -2.77 -28.73 23.75
C SER A 44 -2.78 -27.88 22.49
N MET A 45 -2.04 -28.28 21.46
CA MET A 45 -2.07 -27.62 20.15
C MET A 45 -3.46 -27.71 19.50
N GLY A 46 -4.09 -28.89 19.53
CA GLY A 46 -5.45 -29.09 19.02
C GLY A 46 -6.51 -28.25 19.73
N LEU A 47 -6.44 -28.18 21.07
CA LEU A 47 -7.32 -27.33 21.87
C LEU A 47 -7.10 -25.84 21.56
N SER A 48 -5.85 -25.42 21.38
CA SER A 48 -5.52 -24.04 20.98
C SER A 48 -6.10 -23.68 19.62
N LEU A 49 -6.08 -24.61 18.65
CA LEU A 49 -6.70 -24.41 17.34
C LEU A 49 -8.21 -24.25 17.46
N PHE A 50 -8.85 -25.17 18.20
CA PHE A 50 -10.29 -25.13 18.43
C PHE A 50 -10.72 -23.82 19.10
N TRP A 51 -10.01 -23.41 20.16
CA TRP A 51 -10.29 -22.17 20.86
C TRP A 51 -10.11 -20.94 19.97
N ALA A 52 -8.99 -20.85 19.23
CA ALA A 52 -8.71 -19.75 18.31
C ALA A 52 -9.76 -19.65 17.18
N MET A 53 -10.32 -20.77 16.73
CA MET A 53 -11.42 -20.80 15.78
C MET A 53 -12.70 -20.23 16.39
N VAL A 54 -13.08 -20.70 17.59
CA VAL A 54 -14.29 -20.26 18.30
C VAL A 54 -14.27 -18.75 18.55
N GLU A 55 -13.14 -18.21 19.03
CA GLU A 55 -12.98 -16.76 19.27
C GLU A 55 -13.23 -15.92 18.01
N ARG A 56 -12.77 -16.39 16.86
CA ARG A 56 -12.90 -15.69 15.57
C ARG A 56 -14.30 -15.83 14.97
N THR A 57 -14.89 -17.02 15.03
CA THR A 57 -16.26 -17.23 14.54
C THR A 57 -17.29 -16.44 15.35
N CYS A 58 -17.03 -16.23 16.64
CA CYS A 58 -17.91 -15.47 17.53
C CYS A 58 -17.55 -13.97 17.61
N ASN A 59 -16.58 -13.48 16.81
CA ASN A 59 -16.12 -12.09 16.80
C ASN A 59 -15.68 -11.53 18.17
N TYR A 60 -15.11 -12.36 19.04
CA TYR A 60 -14.61 -11.92 20.36
C TYR A 60 -13.23 -11.24 20.30
N ILE A 61 -12.64 -11.10 19.11
CA ILE A 61 -11.27 -10.57 18.94
C ILE A 61 -11.30 -9.12 18.45
N THR A 62 -10.59 -8.26 19.18
CA THR A 62 -10.25 -6.90 18.71
C THR A 62 -8.92 -6.93 17.97
N TYR A 63 -8.97 -6.69 16.66
CA TYR A 63 -7.77 -6.64 15.83
C TYR A 63 -6.98 -5.35 16.07
N THR A 64 -5.66 -5.45 16.25
CA THR A 64 -4.76 -4.31 16.45
C THR A 64 -3.52 -4.42 15.57
N SER A 65 -2.97 -3.27 15.15
CA SER A 65 -1.73 -3.22 14.37
C SER A 65 -0.50 -3.52 15.24
N LYS A 66 -0.22 -4.80 15.46
CA LYS A 66 1.02 -5.25 16.10
C LYS A 66 1.91 -6.00 15.10
N LEU A 67 3.22 -5.97 15.30
CA LEU A 67 4.15 -6.83 14.54
C LEU A 67 4.07 -8.26 15.07
N LEU A 68 4.34 -8.41 16.37
CA LEU A 68 4.13 -9.62 17.16
C LEU A 68 3.27 -9.25 18.38
N THR A 69 2.47 -10.18 18.87
CA THR A 69 1.84 -10.04 20.18
C THR A 69 2.88 -10.16 21.28
N ASN A 70 2.58 -9.65 22.48
CA ASN A 70 3.47 -9.81 23.63
C ASN A 70 3.68 -11.29 23.96
N SER A 71 2.63 -12.12 23.81
CA SER A 71 2.74 -13.57 23.98
C SER A 71 3.70 -14.20 22.97
N GLU A 72 3.57 -13.89 21.68
CA GLU A 72 4.47 -14.39 20.64
C GLU A 72 5.92 -13.96 20.87
N LEU A 73 6.13 -12.68 21.20
CA LEU A 73 7.47 -12.15 21.44
C LEU A 73 8.12 -12.82 22.65
N MET A 74 7.38 -12.98 23.75
CA MET A 74 7.92 -13.58 24.97
C MET A 74 8.13 -15.08 24.82
N GLU A 75 7.20 -15.81 24.18
CA GLU A 75 7.36 -17.25 23.92
C GLU A 75 8.52 -17.54 22.97
N THR A 76 8.66 -16.75 21.88
CA THR A 76 9.80 -16.89 20.95
C THR A 76 11.13 -16.54 21.63
N THR A 77 11.16 -15.52 22.48
CA THR A 77 12.35 -15.16 23.27
C THR A 77 12.71 -16.28 24.26
N GLY A 78 11.72 -16.84 24.96
CA GLY A 78 11.92 -17.96 25.87
C GLY A 78 12.49 -19.19 25.16
N PHE A 79 11.91 -19.54 24.01
CA PHE A 79 12.39 -20.64 23.18
C PHE A 79 13.82 -20.39 22.69
N ALA A 80 14.13 -19.16 22.26
CA ALA A 80 15.49 -18.77 21.87
C ALA A 80 16.48 -18.86 23.04
N THR A 81 16.09 -18.49 24.27
CA THR A 81 16.97 -18.63 25.44
C THR A 81 17.28 -20.09 25.78
N ALA A 82 16.33 -21.01 25.60
CA ALA A 82 16.55 -22.43 25.82
C ALA A 82 17.58 -23.04 24.85
N THR A 83 17.89 -22.37 23.73
CA THR A 83 18.91 -22.83 22.77
C THR A 83 20.32 -22.86 23.36
N ILE A 84 20.58 -22.15 24.45
CA ILE A 84 21.87 -22.18 25.17
C ILE A 84 22.24 -23.62 25.58
N LEU A 85 21.25 -24.49 25.82
CA LEU A 85 21.45 -25.90 26.14
C LEU A 85 22.12 -26.70 25.02
N LEU A 86 22.07 -26.22 23.77
CA LEU A 86 22.69 -26.87 22.62
C LEU A 86 24.22 -26.69 22.55
N GLY A 87 24.82 -25.97 23.51
CA GLY A 87 26.26 -25.77 23.58
C GLY A 87 26.77 -25.02 22.35
N GLN A 88 27.73 -25.58 21.60
CA GLN A 88 28.37 -24.91 20.46
C GLN A 88 27.43 -24.53 19.29
N LYS A 89 26.22 -25.10 19.24
CA LYS A 89 25.25 -24.91 18.15
C LYS A 89 24.06 -24.00 18.52
N TRP A 90 24.15 -23.31 19.65
CA TRP A 90 23.08 -22.41 20.13
C TRP A 90 22.72 -21.31 19.12
N ALA A 91 23.72 -20.72 18.47
CA ALA A 91 23.54 -19.60 17.56
C ALA A 91 22.65 -19.96 16.36
N ASP A 92 22.89 -21.13 15.77
CA ASP A 92 22.16 -21.62 14.59
C ASP A 92 20.64 -21.67 14.84
N VAL A 93 20.24 -22.21 16.00
CA VAL A 93 18.83 -22.38 16.40
C VAL A 93 18.23 -21.09 16.94
N CYS A 94 19.04 -20.23 17.57
CA CYS A 94 18.62 -18.88 17.93
C CYS A 94 18.25 -18.07 16.68
N PHE A 95 19.08 -18.09 15.63
CA PHE A 95 18.75 -17.46 14.35
C PHE A 95 17.55 -18.10 13.65
N LEU A 96 17.37 -19.42 13.76
CA LEU A 96 16.15 -20.09 13.28
C LEU A 96 14.89 -19.57 14.01
N SER A 97 15.00 -19.30 15.31
CA SER A 97 13.89 -18.74 16.11
C SER A 97 13.57 -17.31 15.69
N VAL A 98 14.59 -16.51 15.33
CA VAL A 98 14.41 -15.18 14.73
C VAL A 98 13.73 -15.27 13.36
N ALA A 99 14.16 -16.20 12.51
CA ALA A 99 13.53 -16.46 11.22
C ALA A 99 12.05 -16.83 11.36
N PHE A 100 11.74 -17.70 12.32
CA PHE A 100 10.37 -18.08 12.66
C PHE A 100 9.52 -16.85 13.06
N ALA A 101 10.04 -16.00 13.95
CA ALA A 101 9.35 -14.78 14.36
C ALA A 101 9.12 -13.80 13.19
N LEU A 102 10.08 -13.65 12.27
CA LEU A 102 9.91 -12.85 11.05
C LEU A 102 8.85 -13.45 10.11
N GLY A 103 8.79 -14.78 10.02
CA GLY A 103 7.73 -15.50 9.31
C GLY A 103 6.33 -15.22 9.89
N LEU A 104 6.19 -15.21 11.23
CA LEU A 104 4.94 -14.83 11.90
C LEU A 104 4.55 -13.38 11.57
N ILE A 105 5.50 -12.44 11.57
CA ILE A 105 5.26 -11.05 11.19
C ILE A 105 4.72 -10.98 9.76
N ALA A 106 5.35 -11.68 8.81
CA ALA A 106 4.92 -11.71 7.42
C ALA A 106 3.46 -12.21 7.28
N MET A 107 3.08 -13.25 8.03
CA MET A 107 1.71 -13.79 8.05
C MET A 107 0.72 -12.80 8.66
N ARG A 108 1.05 -12.17 9.80
CA ARG A 108 0.18 -11.16 10.45
C ARG A 108 -0.07 -9.95 9.58
N LYS A 109 0.90 -9.57 8.75
CA LYS A 109 0.74 -8.49 7.77
C LYS A 109 0.00 -8.90 6.51
N LYS A 110 -0.38 -10.18 6.40
CA LYS A 110 -1.05 -10.78 5.24
C LYS A 110 -0.27 -10.59 3.93
N ALA A 111 1.07 -10.62 4.00
CA ALA A 111 1.88 -10.50 2.80
C ALA A 111 1.58 -11.67 1.84
N LEU A 112 1.41 -11.37 0.54
CA LEU A 112 0.96 -12.33 -0.48
C LEU A 112 1.76 -13.64 -0.49
N LEU A 113 3.08 -13.55 -0.35
CA LEU A 113 3.99 -14.70 -0.39
C LEU A 113 4.33 -15.27 0.99
N ALA A 114 3.68 -14.79 2.08
CA ALA A 114 4.02 -15.20 3.44
C ALA A 114 3.75 -16.69 3.69
N VAL A 115 2.56 -17.19 3.35
CA VAL A 115 2.17 -18.60 3.56
C VAL A 115 3.06 -19.57 2.77
N PRO A 116 3.29 -19.40 1.45
CA PRO A 116 4.18 -20.32 0.72
C PRO A 116 5.62 -20.24 1.24
N ASN A 117 6.14 -19.05 1.53
CA ASN A 117 7.48 -18.90 2.10
C ASN A 117 7.61 -19.60 3.46
N PHE A 118 6.61 -19.43 4.33
CA PHE A 118 6.58 -20.05 5.65
C PHE A 118 6.45 -21.58 5.57
N THR A 119 5.68 -22.09 4.61
CA THR A 119 5.55 -23.53 4.36
C THR A 119 6.89 -24.13 3.90
N ILE A 120 7.59 -23.45 2.99
CA ILE A 120 8.93 -23.87 2.54
C ILE A 120 9.93 -23.82 3.70
N PHE A 121 9.89 -22.77 4.53
CA PHE A 121 10.69 -22.65 5.74
C PHE A 121 10.49 -23.86 6.68
N LEU A 122 9.24 -24.24 6.96
CA LEU A 122 8.94 -25.40 7.82
C LEU A 122 9.44 -26.71 7.18
N ALA A 123 9.19 -26.91 5.89
CA ALA A 123 9.60 -28.11 5.17
C ALA A 123 11.12 -28.28 5.16
N LEU A 124 11.87 -27.22 4.84
CA LEU A 124 13.34 -27.25 4.80
C LEU A 124 13.94 -27.33 6.22
N SER A 125 13.29 -26.75 7.23
CA SER A 125 13.71 -26.89 8.62
C SER A 125 13.67 -28.34 9.08
N VAL A 126 12.58 -29.05 8.79
CA VAL A 126 12.41 -30.48 9.13
C VAL A 126 13.31 -31.37 8.28
N ALA A 127 13.35 -31.15 6.96
CA ALA A 127 14.03 -32.05 6.04
C ALA A 127 15.56 -31.91 6.06
N ILE A 128 16.09 -30.73 6.39
CA ILE A 128 17.52 -30.42 6.20
C ILE A 128 18.13 -29.82 7.46
N PHE A 129 17.54 -28.75 8.00
CA PHE A 129 18.16 -28.01 9.11
C PHE A 129 18.36 -28.85 10.37
N PHE A 130 17.29 -29.51 10.85
CA PHE A 130 17.37 -30.34 12.05
C PHE A 130 18.28 -31.57 11.88
N PRO A 131 18.22 -32.32 10.76
CA PRO A 131 19.21 -33.37 10.47
C PRO A 131 20.66 -32.84 10.43
N ALA A 132 20.88 -31.65 9.86
CA ALA A 132 22.20 -31.04 9.79
C ALA A 132 22.77 -30.60 11.15
N LEU A 133 21.91 -30.37 12.15
CA LEU A 133 22.31 -30.04 13.52
C LEU A 133 23.04 -31.19 14.23
N LYS A 134 22.85 -32.44 13.77
CA LYS A 134 23.39 -33.68 14.37
C LYS A 134 23.06 -33.82 15.87
N LYS A 135 21.88 -33.32 16.26
CA LYS A 135 21.32 -33.42 17.61
C LYS A 135 19.92 -34.02 17.51
N THR A 136 19.56 -34.84 18.47
CA THR A 136 18.18 -35.32 18.66
C THR A 136 17.32 -34.15 19.13
N ILE A 137 16.18 -33.95 18.46
CA ILE A 137 15.25 -32.86 18.75
C ILE A 137 13.88 -33.50 18.85
N ASN A 138 13.18 -33.26 19.96
CA ASN A 138 11.84 -33.78 20.13
C ASN A 138 10.89 -33.06 19.15
N PRO A 139 10.37 -33.75 18.12
CA PRO A 139 9.57 -33.12 17.08
C PRO A 139 8.20 -32.68 17.59
N TYR A 140 7.66 -33.30 18.63
CA TYR A 140 6.36 -32.96 19.21
C TYR A 140 6.42 -31.64 19.98
N ALA A 141 7.48 -31.40 20.75
CA ALA A 141 7.68 -30.14 21.46
C ALA A 141 7.91 -28.97 20.48
N ALA A 142 8.75 -29.18 19.47
CA ALA A 142 8.99 -28.18 18.42
C ALA A 142 7.72 -27.87 17.60
N SER A 143 6.94 -28.91 17.26
CA SER A 143 5.66 -28.76 16.54
C SER A 143 4.60 -28.06 17.40
N CYS A 144 4.55 -28.36 18.70
CA CYS A 144 3.63 -27.68 19.62
C CYS A 144 3.96 -26.18 19.73
N PHE A 145 5.24 -25.82 19.88
CA PHE A 145 5.71 -24.44 19.87
C PHE A 145 5.34 -23.73 18.56
N ALA A 146 5.72 -24.31 17.42
CA ALA A 146 5.48 -23.71 16.12
C ALA A 146 3.98 -23.60 15.82
N GLY A 147 3.22 -24.68 16.03
CA GLY A 147 1.80 -24.76 15.76
C GLY A 147 1.00 -23.74 16.58
N ARG A 148 1.21 -23.68 17.89
CA ARG A 148 0.49 -22.74 18.78
C ARG A 148 0.67 -21.28 18.35
N LEU A 149 1.88 -20.89 17.96
CA LEU A 149 2.16 -19.52 17.52
C LEU A 149 1.67 -19.24 16.10
N CYS A 150 1.58 -20.25 15.22
CA CYS A 150 1.14 -20.06 13.83
C CYS A 150 -0.38 -20.03 13.65
N ILE A 151 -1.14 -20.71 14.52
CA ILE A 151 -2.59 -20.84 14.41
C ILE A 151 -3.27 -19.47 14.29
N ALA A 152 -2.99 -18.55 15.21
CA ALA A 152 -3.65 -17.24 15.23
C ALA A 152 -3.32 -16.39 13.97
N PRO A 153 -2.05 -16.17 13.59
CA PRO A 153 -1.71 -15.48 12.34
C PRO A 153 -2.31 -16.12 11.09
N LEU A 154 -2.36 -17.45 11.00
CA LEU A 154 -2.94 -18.15 9.84
C LEU A 154 -4.44 -17.91 9.71
N LEU A 155 -5.17 -18.00 10.82
CA LEU A 155 -6.61 -17.71 10.83
C LEU A 155 -6.89 -16.21 10.57
N ASP A 156 -6.04 -15.33 11.10
CA ASP A 156 -6.19 -13.88 10.93
C ASP A 156 -6.09 -13.44 9.46
N ILE A 157 -5.43 -14.21 8.59
CA ILE A 157 -5.42 -13.97 7.13
C ILE A 157 -6.85 -13.90 6.59
N TYR A 158 -7.74 -14.78 7.04
CA TYR A 158 -9.14 -14.84 6.61
C TYR A 158 -10.06 -13.94 7.45
N PHE A 159 -9.96 -13.98 8.78
CA PHE A 159 -10.94 -13.34 9.66
C PHE A 159 -10.67 -11.85 9.95
N SER A 160 -9.43 -11.36 9.78
CA SER A 160 -9.12 -9.97 10.12
C SER A 160 -9.67 -8.98 9.09
N ASN A 161 -10.48 -8.02 9.56
CA ASN A 161 -11.08 -6.96 8.75
C ASN A 161 -10.24 -5.67 8.67
N LEU A 162 -9.00 -5.68 9.15
CA LEU A 162 -8.14 -4.49 9.11
C LEU A 162 -7.78 -4.10 7.67
N THR A 163 -7.94 -2.81 7.37
CA THR A 163 -7.49 -2.22 6.11
C THR A 163 -5.96 -2.29 6.00
N THR A 164 -5.43 -2.18 4.78
CA THR A 164 -3.97 -2.20 4.54
C THR A 164 -3.23 -1.17 5.41
N VAL A 165 -3.71 0.07 5.46
CA VAL A 165 -3.04 1.14 6.21
C VAL A 165 -3.10 0.88 7.71
N GLU A 166 -4.21 0.35 8.23
CA GLU A 166 -4.32 -0.05 9.63
C GLU A 166 -3.36 -1.19 9.95
N ARG A 167 -3.30 -2.26 9.13
CA ARG A 167 -2.35 -3.38 9.37
C ARG A 167 -0.90 -2.90 9.49
N TRP A 168 -0.52 -1.91 8.68
CA TRP A 168 0.84 -1.39 8.62
C TRP A 168 1.07 -0.14 9.49
N GLN A 169 0.06 0.30 10.25
CA GLN A 169 0.07 1.52 11.04
C GLN A 169 1.30 1.61 11.93
N TRP A 170 1.67 0.52 12.61
CA TRP A 170 2.86 0.49 13.47
C TRP A 170 4.11 0.96 12.72
N TYR A 171 4.36 0.44 11.52
CA TYR A 171 5.55 0.78 10.72
C TYR A 171 5.41 2.16 10.07
N ILE A 172 4.23 2.49 9.55
CA ILE A 172 3.95 3.77 8.88
C ILE A 172 4.26 4.94 9.82
N PHE A 173 3.77 4.90 11.05
CA PHE A 173 3.89 6.01 11.99
C PHE A 173 5.20 6.02 12.80
N GLN A 174 6.09 5.02 12.61
CA GLN A 174 7.41 5.05 13.23
C GLN A 174 8.25 6.25 12.77
N SER A 175 9.17 6.67 13.63
CA SER A 175 10.12 7.73 13.33
C SER A 175 11.04 7.36 12.15
N LYS A 176 11.55 8.39 11.46
CA LYS A 176 12.54 8.23 10.38
C LYS A 176 13.77 7.42 10.82
N HIS A 177 14.16 7.51 12.09
CA HIS A 177 15.33 6.83 12.64
C HIS A 177 15.10 5.33 12.78
N VAL A 178 13.92 4.92 13.27
CA VAL A 178 13.56 3.50 13.38
C VAL A 178 13.51 2.86 11.99
N LYS A 179 12.90 3.51 11.01
CA LYS A 179 12.85 2.99 9.63
C LYS A 179 14.25 2.84 9.03
N ARG A 180 15.15 3.81 9.24
CA ARG A 180 16.55 3.72 8.80
C ARG A 180 17.32 2.61 9.51
N PHE A 181 17.06 2.40 10.80
CA PHE A 181 17.66 1.32 11.56
C PHE A 181 17.23 -0.05 11.03
N VAL A 182 15.96 -0.23 10.69
CA VAL A 182 15.46 -1.47 10.05
C VAL A 182 16.17 -1.74 8.72
N ILE A 183 16.37 -0.71 7.90
CA ILE A 183 17.12 -0.84 6.63
C ILE A 183 18.58 -1.23 6.92
N LEU A 184 19.23 -0.59 7.89
CA LEU A 184 20.61 -0.93 8.27
C LEU A 184 20.74 -2.39 8.74
N VAL A 185 19.82 -2.86 9.57
CA VAL A 185 19.79 -4.26 10.02
C VAL A 185 19.60 -5.21 8.84
N THR A 186 18.74 -4.85 7.88
CA THR A 186 18.54 -5.65 6.65
C THR A 186 19.85 -5.77 5.86
N VAL A 187 20.58 -4.67 5.66
CA VAL A 187 21.88 -4.70 4.97
C VAL A 187 22.89 -5.61 5.69
N VAL A 188 22.93 -5.57 7.02
CA VAL A 188 23.85 -6.44 7.80
C VAL A 188 23.48 -7.91 7.62
N VAL A 189 22.19 -8.24 7.64
CA VAL A 189 21.68 -9.59 7.40
C VAL A 189 22.04 -10.05 5.98
N ASP A 190 21.84 -9.21 4.97
CA ASP A 190 22.15 -9.49 3.56
C ASP A 190 23.65 -9.77 3.36
N ILE A 191 24.52 -8.93 3.92
CA ILE A 191 25.98 -9.14 3.86
C ILE A 191 26.35 -10.46 4.54
N THR A 192 25.74 -10.77 5.68
CA THR A 192 26.01 -12.00 6.43
C THR A 192 25.57 -13.24 5.65
N PHE A 193 24.41 -13.18 5.01
CA PHE A 193 23.92 -14.24 4.12
C PHE A 193 24.86 -14.45 2.92
N MET A 194 25.34 -13.37 2.30
CA MET A 194 26.30 -13.45 1.20
C MET A 194 27.63 -14.10 1.64
N VAL A 195 28.14 -13.76 2.82
CA VAL A 195 29.34 -14.38 3.40
C VAL A 195 29.14 -15.87 3.60
N PHE A 196 28.03 -16.29 4.23
CA PHE A 196 27.74 -17.72 4.44
C PHE A 196 27.49 -18.48 3.13
N SER A 197 26.89 -17.83 2.13
CA SER A 197 26.74 -18.40 0.78
C SER A 197 28.10 -18.62 0.13
N GLY A 198 29.04 -17.68 0.27
CA GLY A 198 30.41 -17.78 -0.26
C GLY A 198 31.28 -18.86 0.38
N MET A 199 30.92 -19.37 1.56
CA MET A 199 31.67 -20.46 2.22
C MET A 199 31.67 -21.76 1.41
N ILE A 200 30.72 -21.94 0.47
CA ILE A 200 30.70 -23.09 -0.43
C ILE A 200 31.97 -23.21 -1.28
N MET A 201 32.65 -22.08 -1.56
CA MET A 201 33.92 -22.03 -2.30
C MET A 201 35.07 -22.74 -1.59
N GLN A 202 35.00 -22.91 -0.26
CA GLN A 202 36.06 -23.55 0.51
C GLN A 202 35.98 -25.08 0.48
N ARG A 203 34.86 -25.66 0.04
CA ARG A 203 34.52 -27.06 0.34
C ARG A 203 34.49 -28.00 -0.86
N PHE A 204 34.09 -27.52 -2.03
CA PHE A 204 33.98 -28.39 -3.20
C PHE A 204 35.30 -28.44 -3.98
N GLN A 205 35.84 -29.64 -4.18
CA GLN A 205 37.02 -29.87 -5.03
C GLN A 205 36.67 -29.84 -6.53
N GLU A 206 35.40 -30.05 -6.90
CA GLU A 206 34.88 -29.94 -8.28
C GLU A 206 34.43 -28.50 -8.59
N LEU A 207 35.42 -27.62 -8.76
CA LEU A 207 35.26 -26.16 -8.82
C LEU A 207 34.73 -25.61 -10.15
N PHE A 208 34.62 -26.43 -11.21
CA PHE A 208 34.49 -25.90 -12.57
C PHE A 208 33.12 -25.28 -12.87
N PHE A 209 32.03 -25.80 -12.32
CA PHE A 209 30.67 -25.27 -12.56
C PHE A 209 30.13 -24.41 -11.40
N VAL A 210 30.55 -24.69 -10.16
CA VAL A 210 30.02 -24.01 -8.97
C VAL A 210 30.58 -22.60 -8.83
N ILE A 211 31.88 -22.37 -9.11
CA ILE A 211 32.47 -21.03 -9.02
C ILE A 211 31.83 -20.07 -10.04
N PRO A 212 31.76 -20.38 -11.35
CA PRO A 212 31.18 -19.45 -12.31
C PRO A 212 29.70 -19.18 -12.01
N GLY A 213 28.95 -20.20 -11.59
CA GLY A 213 27.57 -20.04 -11.14
C GLY A 213 27.46 -19.08 -9.96
N PHE A 214 28.25 -19.30 -8.89
CA PHE A 214 28.25 -18.43 -7.71
C PHE A 214 28.62 -16.99 -8.07
N VAL A 215 29.61 -16.78 -8.94
CA VAL A 215 30.00 -15.42 -9.36
C VAL A 215 28.89 -14.74 -10.14
N ILE A 216 28.27 -15.41 -11.12
CA ILE A 216 27.19 -14.83 -11.94
C ILE A 216 25.97 -14.51 -11.07
N PHE A 217 25.48 -15.49 -10.30
CA PHE A 217 24.30 -15.30 -9.46
C PHE A 217 24.58 -14.41 -8.25
N GLY A 218 25.79 -14.41 -7.72
CA GLY A 218 26.23 -13.51 -6.65
C GLY A 218 26.27 -12.04 -7.10
N ILE A 219 26.82 -11.75 -8.28
CA ILE A 219 26.79 -10.40 -8.86
C ILE A 219 25.35 -9.96 -9.11
N LEU A 220 24.55 -10.84 -9.73
CA LEU A 220 23.14 -10.56 -10.00
C LEU A 220 22.36 -10.26 -8.71
N TRP A 221 22.58 -11.07 -7.67
CA TRP A 221 21.98 -10.91 -6.35
C TRP A 221 22.39 -9.57 -5.71
N VAL A 222 23.68 -9.21 -5.74
CA VAL A 222 24.17 -7.91 -5.23
C VAL A 222 23.51 -6.74 -5.98
N CYS A 223 23.41 -6.81 -7.31
CA CYS A 223 22.74 -5.78 -8.10
C CYS A 223 21.27 -5.59 -7.68
N PHE A 224 20.51 -6.68 -7.58
CA PHE A 224 19.11 -6.60 -7.15
C PHE A 224 18.96 -6.13 -5.69
N HIS A 225 19.87 -6.51 -4.79
CA HIS A 225 19.82 -6.09 -3.39
C HIS A 225 20.18 -4.62 -3.21
N ILE A 226 21.15 -4.10 -3.97
CA ILE A 226 21.43 -2.65 -3.99
C ILE A 226 20.18 -1.88 -4.43
N VAL A 227 19.53 -2.31 -5.51
CA VAL A 227 18.27 -1.69 -5.98
C VAL A 227 17.16 -1.82 -4.94
N PHE A 228 17.05 -2.97 -4.27
CA PHE A 228 16.08 -3.21 -3.21
C PHE A 228 16.30 -2.28 -2.00
N ILE A 229 17.54 -2.12 -1.55
CA ILE A 229 17.90 -1.23 -0.44
C ILE A 229 17.62 0.23 -0.80
N VAL A 230 17.99 0.66 -2.01
CA VAL A 230 17.67 2.01 -2.52
C VAL A 230 16.16 2.23 -2.56
N THR A 231 15.41 1.23 -3.06
CA THR A 231 13.94 1.26 -3.07
C THR A 231 13.37 1.40 -1.67
N CYS A 232 13.83 0.59 -0.69
CA CYS A 232 13.42 0.70 0.72
C CYS A 232 13.73 2.08 1.31
N TRP A 233 14.88 2.65 0.96
CA TRP A 233 15.29 3.97 1.42
C TRP A 233 14.39 5.08 0.86
N VAL A 234 14.14 5.08 -0.46
CA VAL A 234 13.26 6.06 -1.12
C VAL A 234 11.83 5.92 -0.59
N PHE A 235 11.34 4.69 -0.45
CA PHE A 235 10.03 4.40 0.15
C PHE A 235 9.91 4.98 1.56
N SER A 236 10.89 4.71 2.43
CA SER A 236 10.91 5.22 3.81
C SER A 236 10.91 6.75 3.88
N ARG A 237 11.61 7.43 2.95
CA ARG A 237 11.60 8.89 2.84
C ARG A 237 10.21 9.40 2.44
N LYS A 238 9.65 8.90 1.33
CA LYS A 238 8.29 9.30 0.87
C LYS A 238 7.23 9.05 1.93
N LEU A 239 7.30 7.91 2.61
CA LEU A 239 6.40 7.56 3.70
C LEU A 239 6.53 8.53 4.88
N SER A 240 7.75 8.94 5.22
CA SER A 240 7.99 9.91 6.30
C SER A 240 7.45 11.30 5.95
N GLU A 241 7.52 11.71 4.68
CA GLU A 241 6.90 12.95 4.19
C GLU A 241 5.37 12.88 4.28
N CYS A 242 4.76 11.76 3.90
CA CYS A 242 3.31 11.55 4.04
C CYS A 242 2.87 11.67 5.51
N VAL A 243 3.63 11.07 6.44
CA VAL A 243 3.35 11.16 7.88
C VAL A 243 3.54 12.57 8.41
N LEU A 244 4.50 13.33 7.90
CA LEU A 244 4.70 14.72 8.27
C LEU A 244 3.51 15.58 7.83
N VAL A 245 3.02 15.39 6.60
CA VAL A 245 1.80 16.05 6.09
C VAL A 245 0.58 15.62 6.92
N TYR A 246 0.43 14.33 7.21
CA TYR A 246 -0.66 13.82 8.04
C TYR A 246 -0.69 14.44 9.44
N LYS A 247 0.48 14.68 10.05
CA LYS A 247 0.59 15.34 11.36
C LYS A 247 0.33 16.85 11.30
N ALA A 248 0.58 17.49 10.15
CA ALA A 248 0.39 18.92 9.94
C ALA A 248 -1.06 19.27 9.60
N TYR A 249 -1.84 18.34 9.01
CA TYR A 249 -3.26 18.54 8.67
C TYR A 249 -4.18 18.41 9.91
N GLY A 250 -5.24 19.23 9.94
CA GLY A 250 -6.27 19.24 10.98
C GLY A 250 -7.15 17.98 10.99
N GLU A 251 -7.84 17.71 12.10
CA GLU A 251 -8.58 16.46 12.36
C GLU A 251 -9.62 16.10 11.31
N ASP A 252 -10.33 17.08 10.77
CA ASP A 252 -11.46 16.90 9.83
C ASP A 252 -11.05 16.46 8.41
N THR A 253 -9.75 16.28 8.13
CA THR A 253 -9.25 15.88 6.79
C THR A 253 -8.20 14.76 6.83
N LYS A 254 -8.06 14.09 7.99
CA LYS A 254 -7.02 13.08 8.23
C LYS A 254 -7.31 11.76 7.51
N ASN A 255 -7.00 11.68 6.22
CA ASN A 255 -6.98 10.41 5.50
C ASN A 255 -5.59 10.11 4.93
N MET A 256 -4.88 9.15 5.55
CA MET A 256 -3.54 8.74 5.13
C MET A 256 -3.52 8.17 3.70
N THR A 257 -4.55 7.42 3.30
CA THR A 257 -4.61 6.84 1.94
C THR A 257 -4.63 7.93 0.86
N ARG A 258 -5.36 9.02 1.11
CA ARG A 258 -5.46 10.18 0.23
C ARG A 258 -4.14 10.94 0.11
N ILE A 259 -3.45 11.14 1.24
CA ILE A 259 -2.12 11.78 1.27
C ILE A 259 -1.10 10.93 0.53
N MET A 260 -1.14 9.61 0.71
CA MET A 260 -0.26 8.70 -0.02
C MET A 260 -0.56 8.70 -1.52
N ALA A 261 -1.84 8.77 -1.91
CA ALA A 261 -2.27 8.85 -3.30
C ALA A 261 -1.75 10.13 -3.98
N SER A 262 -1.93 11.30 -3.35
CA SER A 262 -1.46 12.58 -3.90
C SER A 262 0.06 12.67 -4.04
N LYS A 263 0.80 11.92 -3.21
CA LYS A 263 2.27 11.80 -3.29
C LYS A 263 2.77 10.69 -4.22
N GLY A 264 1.89 10.08 -5.02
CA GLY A 264 2.29 9.09 -6.02
C GLY A 264 2.78 7.76 -5.44
N MET A 265 2.42 7.43 -4.20
CA MET A 265 2.85 6.20 -3.53
C MET A 265 2.36 4.95 -4.26
N ARG A 266 1.22 5.01 -4.95
CA ARG A 266 0.67 3.90 -5.73
C ARG A 266 1.62 3.45 -6.84
N HIS A 267 1.96 4.36 -7.76
CA HIS A 267 2.87 4.10 -8.89
C HIS A 267 4.24 3.63 -8.41
N PHE A 268 4.79 4.32 -7.41
CA PHE A 268 6.05 3.92 -6.79
C PHE A 268 5.98 2.48 -6.26
N SER A 269 4.91 2.13 -5.55
CA SER A 269 4.75 0.80 -4.96
C SER A 269 4.57 -0.29 -6.02
N GLN A 270 3.81 -0.04 -7.09
CA GLN A 270 3.60 -1.00 -8.19
C GLN A 270 4.90 -1.33 -8.95
N ILE A 271 5.73 -0.32 -9.21
CA ILE A 271 7.04 -0.54 -9.85
C ILE A 271 7.97 -1.28 -8.88
N SER A 272 8.01 -0.83 -7.63
CA SER A 272 8.87 -1.39 -6.59
C SER A 272 8.50 -2.82 -6.22
N GLU A 273 7.22 -3.19 -6.29
CA GLU A 273 6.74 -4.56 -6.06
C GLU A 273 7.42 -5.54 -7.04
N ARG A 274 7.46 -5.19 -8.34
CA ARG A 274 8.12 -6.02 -9.37
C ARG A 274 9.60 -6.18 -9.10
N LEU A 275 10.26 -5.11 -8.66
CA LEU A 275 11.69 -5.16 -8.28
C LEU A 275 11.92 -6.06 -7.06
N ALA A 276 11.08 -5.94 -6.03
CA ALA A 276 11.16 -6.79 -4.84
C ALA A 276 10.92 -8.27 -5.17
N LEU A 277 10.03 -8.58 -6.12
CA LEU A 277 9.83 -9.95 -6.62
C LEU A 277 11.11 -10.49 -7.29
N CYS A 278 11.79 -9.67 -8.11
CA CYS A 278 13.07 -10.05 -8.71
C CYS A 278 14.16 -10.29 -7.64
N THR A 279 14.16 -9.50 -6.57
CA THR A 279 15.06 -9.70 -5.42
C THR A 279 14.84 -11.07 -4.76
N ILE A 280 13.58 -11.43 -4.45
CA ILE A 280 13.22 -12.75 -3.88
C ILE A 280 13.69 -13.88 -4.78
N PHE A 281 13.45 -13.75 -6.10
CA PHE A 281 13.90 -14.74 -7.07
C PHE A 281 15.42 -14.87 -7.08
N SER A 282 16.14 -13.74 -7.06
CA SER A 282 17.61 -13.74 -7.02
C SER A 282 18.16 -14.41 -5.75
N THR A 283 17.50 -14.24 -4.60
CA THR A 283 17.86 -14.90 -3.33
C THR A 283 17.71 -16.42 -3.43
N TRP A 284 16.62 -16.90 -4.03
CA TRP A 284 16.45 -18.33 -4.32
C TRP A 284 17.49 -18.87 -5.30
N MET A 285 17.84 -18.13 -6.35
CA MET A 285 18.90 -18.54 -7.30
C MET A 285 20.26 -18.65 -6.62
N LEU A 286 20.65 -17.64 -5.84
CA LEU A 286 21.90 -17.66 -5.09
C LEU A 286 21.91 -18.81 -4.08
N ALA A 287 20.80 -19.04 -3.38
CA ALA A 287 20.67 -20.13 -2.42
C ALA A 287 20.78 -21.51 -3.09
N ALA A 288 20.17 -21.70 -4.26
CA ALA A 288 20.21 -22.95 -5.00
C ALA A 288 21.63 -23.30 -5.49
N VAL A 289 22.38 -22.30 -5.97
CA VAL A 289 23.78 -22.51 -6.42
C VAL A 289 24.75 -22.59 -5.24
N SER A 290 24.44 -21.93 -4.13
CA SER A 290 25.22 -21.94 -2.89
C SER A 290 24.76 -23.01 -1.90
N TRP A 291 24.06 -24.04 -2.37
CA TRP A 291 23.39 -25.00 -1.50
C TRP A 291 24.38 -25.77 -0.63
N GLN A 292 24.24 -25.63 0.69
CA GLN A 292 25.14 -26.24 1.68
C GLN A 292 24.37 -27.07 2.70
N ALA A 293 24.01 -28.31 2.34
CA ALA A 293 23.18 -29.20 3.16
C ALA A 293 23.65 -29.40 4.61
N THR A 294 24.95 -29.23 4.91
CA THR A 294 25.46 -29.41 6.28
C THR A 294 25.79 -28.10 7.00
N ASN A 295 25.64 -26.94 6.34
CA ASN A 295 25.90 -25.65 6.96
C ASN A 295 24.58 -25.06 7.46
N THR A 296 24.30 -25.26 8.74
CA THR A 296 23.09 -24.78 9.43
C THR A 296 22.99 -23.26 9.42
N MET A 297 24.11 -22.53 9.53
CA MET A 297 24.12 -21.06 9.49
C MET A 297 23.66 -20.50 8.15
N PHE A 298 24.03 -21.16 7.04
CA PHE A 298 23.55 -20.77 5.70
C PHE A 298 22.01 -20.81 5.63
N PHE A 299 21.39 -21.88 6.13
CA PHE A 299 19.92 -22.00 6.16
C PHE A 299 19.28 -21.01 7.15
N SER A 300 19.85 -20.80 8.34
CA SER A 300 19.32 -19.82 9.29
C SER A 300 19.25 -18.42 8.67
N PHE A 301 20.29 -17.97 7.97
CA PHE A 301 20.30 -16.66 7.33
C PHE A 301 19.42 -16.60 6.07
N LEU A 302 19.35 -17.67 5.26
CA LEU A 302 18.38 -17.78 4.17
C LEU A 302 16.94 -17.58 4.67
N PHE A 303 16.62 -18.22 5.80
CA PHE A 303 15.32 -18.12 6.44
C PHE A 303 15.05 -16.79 7.15
N ILE A 304 16.07 -15.97 7.39
CA ILE A 304 15.89 -14.59 7.88
C ILE A 304 15.66 -13.64 6.70
N VAL A 305 16.47 -13.75 5.63
CA VAL A 305 16.39 -12.87 4.45
C VAL A 305 15.04 -13.00 3.75
N LEU A 306 14.59 -14.22 3.46
CA LEU A 306 13.37 -14.45 2.68
C LEU A 306 12.10 -13.83 3.31
N PRO A 307 11.78 -14.02 4.61
CA PRO A 307 10.66 -13.33 5.24
C PRO A 307 10.77 -11.81 5.20
N VAL A 308 11.98 -11.23 5.30
CA VAL A 308 12.17 -9.76 5.22
C VAL A 308 11.79 -9.25 3.83
N GLU A 309 12.33 -9.87 2.78
CA GLU A 309 12.01 -9.53 1.38
C GLU A 309 10.51 -9.71 1.09
N VAL A 310 9.93 -10.84 1.51
CA VAL A 310 8.50 -11.15 1.36
C VAL A 310 7.61 -10.13 2.08
N THR A 311 8.03 -9.67 3.26
CA THR A 311 7.29 -8.67 4.05
C THR A 311 7.29 -7.32 3.35
N ILE A 312 8.44 -6.88 2.81
CA ILE A 312 8.53 -5.63 2.04
C ILE A 312 7.78 -5.74 0.72
N HIS A 313 7.88 -6.85 0.00
CA HIS A 313 7.09 -7.12 -1.19
C HIS A 313 5.59 -7.04 -0.89
N GLY A 314 5.13 -7.69 0.19
CA GLY A 314 3.73 -7.63 0.63
C GLY A 314 3.25 -6.21 0.96
N LEU A 315 4.09 -5.41 1.63
CA LEU A 315 3.80 -4.00 1.88
C LEU A 315 3.60 -3.20 0.59
N LEU A 316 4.52 -3.36 -0.38
CA LEU A 316 4.45 -2.66 -1.67
C LEU A 316 3.25 -3.12 -2.49
N HIS A 317 2.98 -4.43 -2.51
CA HIS A 317 1.83 -5.01 -3.19
C HIS A 317 0.50 -4.46 -2.65
N ASP A 318 0.34 -4.52 -1.32
CA ASP A 318 -0.90 -4.08 -0.69
C ASP A 318 -1.12 -2.58 -0.91
N LEU A 319 -0.08 -1.76 -0.74
CA LEU A 319 -0.16 -0.30 -0.95
C LEU A 319 -0.41 0.05 -2.42
N GLY A 320 0.23 -0.65 -3.36
CA GLY A 320 0.04 -0.42 -4.80
C GLY A 320 -1.37 -0.72 -5.30
N ARG A 321 -2.10 -1.58 -4.58
CA ARG A 321 -3.50 -1.93 -4.87
C ARG A 321 -4.51 -1.15 -4.04
N SER A 322 -4.18 -0.77 -2.80
CA SER A 322 -5.12 -0.08 -1.89
C SER A 322 -5.14 1.43 -2.04
N ILE A 323 -4.06 2.04 -2.54
CA ILE A 323 -3.96 3.49 -2.68
C ILE A 323 -4.59 3.91 -4.01
N GLY A 324 -5.40 4.97 -3.98
CA GLY A 324 -5.99 5.60 -5.15
C GLY A 324 -4.95 6.26 -6.08
N GLY A 325 -5.42 6.78 -7.21
CA GLY A 325 -4.55 7.43 -8.18
C GLY A 325 -4.19 8.87 -7.85
N THR A 326 -3.19 9.41 -8.55
CA THR A 326 -2.87 10.85 -8.52
C THR A 326 -3.90 11.63 -9.35
N CYS A 327 -4.24 12.84 -8.91
CA CYS A 327 -5.22 13.68 -9.58
C CYS A 327 -4.70 15.11 -9.74
N ILE A 328 -4.92 15.69 -10.92
CA ILE A 328 -4.67 17.10 -11.21
C ILE A 328 -6.00 17.77 -11.63
N GLY A 329 -6.21 19.00 -11.20
CA GLY A 329 -7.45 19.75 -11.41
C GLY A 329 -7.22 21.10 -12.05
N TYR A 330 -8.08 21.46 -13.00
CA TYR A 330 -8.16 22.79 -13.60
C TYR A 330 -9.59 23.29 -13.47
N ALA A 331 -9.77 24.46 -12.86
CA ALA A 331 -11.07 25.08 -12.70
C ALA A 331 -11.16 26.36 -13.53
N MET A 332 -12.17 26.44 -14.38
CA MET A 332 -12.49 27.60 -15.19
C MET A 332 -13.84 28.18 -14.76
N VAL A 333 -13.83 29.44 -14.37
CA VAL A 333 -15.05 30.20 -14.08
C VAL A 333 -15.12 31.36 -15.07
N ALA A 334 -16.01 31.20 -16.06
CA ALA A 334 -16.33 32.26 -17.00
C ALA A 334 -17.42 33.15 -16.40
N PRO A 335 -17.38 34.47 -16.63
CA PRO A 335 -18.42 35.35 -16.14
C PRO A 335 -19.69 35.04 -16.93
N SER A 336 -20.78 34.81 -16.22
CA SER A 336 -22.12 34.80 -16.77
C SER A 336 -22.53 36.23 -17.14
N ASN A 337 -21.88 36.80 -18.17
CA ASN A 337 -22.49 37.92 -18.88
C ASN A 337 -23.82 37.40 -19.40
N SER A 338 -24.92 38.08 -19.12
CA SER A 338 -26.22 37.71 -19.70
C SER A 338 -26.08 37.71 -21.23
N TYR A 339 -25.96 36.51 -21.80
CA TYR A 339 -26.08 36.34 -23.23
C TYR A 339 -27.57 36.47 -23.55
N SER A 340 -27.90 37.29 -24.55
CA SER A 340 -29.22 37.24 -25.18
C SER A 340 -29.55 35.78 -25.54
N PRO A 341 -30.84 35.36 -25.57
CA PRO A 341 -31.25 34.10 -26.17
C PRO A 341 -30.65 33.83 -27.58
N GLU A 342 -30.18 34.88 -28.25
CA GLU A 342 -29.54 34.87 -29.58
C GLU A 342 -28.00 34.85 -29.54
N GLY A 343 -27.36 34.97 -28.37
CA GLY A 343 -25.90 34.85 -28.21
C GLY A 343 -25.12 36.18 -28.15
N ASP A 344 -25.78 37.33 -28.03
CA ASP A 344 -25.12 38.64 -27.87
C ASP A 344 -24.83 38.98 -26.39
N VAL A 345 -23.66 39.58 -26.13
CA VAL A 345 -23.21 39.98 -24.79
C VAL A 345 -23.98 41.21 -24.32
N ILE A 346 -24.89 41.06 -23.35
CA ILE A 346 -25.60 42.20 -22.75
C ILE A 346 -24.77 42.75 -21.58
N LEU A 347 -24.49 44.06 -21.59
CA LEU A 347 -23.85 44.75 -20.48
C LEU A 347 -24.80 44.81 -19.28
N LEU A 348 -24.43 44.12 -18.19
CA LEU A 348 -25.18 44.11 -16.95
C LEU A 348 -25.07 45.46 -16.20
N PRO A 349 -26.12 45.89 -15.48
CA PRO A 349 -26.05 47.04 -14.57
C PRO A 349 -24.97 46.85 -13.50
N SER A 350 -24.29 47.94 -13.09
CA SER A 350 -23.13 47.90 -12.17
C SER A 350 -23.39 47.16 -10.85
N ASN A 351 -24.62 47.20 -10.32
CA ASN A 351 -24.99 46.50 -9.09
C ASN A 351 -25.06 44.97 -9.30
N ALA A 352 -25.63 44.53 -10.42
CA ALA A 352 -25.70 43.10 -10.78
C ALA A 352 -24.30 42.54 -11.05
N LEU A 353 -23.42 43.33 -11.68
CA LEU A 353 -22.04 42.94 -11.95
C LEU A 353 -21.27 42.57 -10.67
N GLN A 354 -21.46 43.35 -9.60
CA GLN A 354 -20.78 43.11 -8.32
C GLN A 354 -21.27 41.84 -7.62
N ASP A 355 -22.58 41.57 -7.67
CA ASP A 355 -23.15 40.33 -7.13
C ASP A 355 -22.65 39.09 -7.88
N TYR A 356 -22.59 39.14 -9.22
CA TYR A 356 -22.02 38.06 -10.05
C TYR A 356 -20.53 37.83 -9.81
N MET A 357 -19.75 38.89 -9.60
CA MET A 357 -18.34 38.77 -9.23
C MET A 357 -18.16 38.07 -7.88
N SER A 358 -19.01 38.40 -6.89
CA SER A 358 -18.97 37.73 -5.58
C SER A 358 -19.31 36.24 -5.71
N GLN A 359 -20.36 35.91 -6.47
CA GLN A 359 -20.79 34.54 -6.71
C GLN A 359 -19.72 33.72 -7.45
N SER A 360 -19.10 34.28 -8.48
CA SER A 360 -18.01 33.62 -9.22
C SER A 360 -16.79 33.36 -8.35
N THR A 361 -16.48 34.30 -7.45
CA THR A 361 -15.40 34.13 -6.46
C THR A 361 -15.75 33.04 -5.44
N ASP A 362 -17.00 32.96 -5.00
CA ASP A 362 -17.49 31.90 -4.10
C ASP A 362 -17.43 30.51 -4.74
N ILE A 363 -17.77 30.40 -6.03
CA ILE A 363 -17.65 29.16 -6.81
C ILE A 363 -16.18 28.74 -6.90
N LEU A 364 -15.29 29.68 -7.22
CA LEU A 364 -13.84 29.42 -7.29
C LEU A 364 -13.30 28.96 -5.93
N ASN A 365 -13.67 29.64 -4.84
CA ASN A 365 -13.29 29.27 -3.48
C ASN A 365 -13.82 27.88 -3.11
N SER A 366 -15.04 27.53 -3.53
CA SER A 366 -15.63 26.21 -3.31
C SER A 366 -14.85 25.11 -4.04
N MET A 367 -14.45 25.36 -5.29
CA MET A 367 -13.62 24.42 -6.05
C MET A 367 -12.19 24.31 -5.50
N GLN A 368 -11.59 25.42 -5.06
CA GLN A 368 -10.30 25.39 -4.37
C GLN A 368 -10.38 24.60 -3.05
N ARG A 369 -11.48 24.74 -2.32
CA ARG A 369 -11.77 23.91 -1.13
C ARG A 369 -11.88 22.44 -1.51
N PHE A 370 -12.58 22.10 -2.60
CA PHE A 370 -12.66 20.73 -3.10
C PHE A 370 -11.28 20.18 -3.47
N PHE A 371 -10.46 20.91 -4.24
CA PHE A 371 -9.11 20.45 -4.58
C PHE A 371 -8.22 20.28 -3.36
N THR A 372 -8.28 21.20 -2.41
CA THR A 372 -7.51 21.14 -1.16
C THR A 372 -7.96 19.96 -0.29
N HIS A 373 -9.27 19.80 -0.11
CA HIS A 373 -9.84 18.68 0.62
C HIS A 373 -9.42 17.37 -0.05
N HIS A 374 -9.57 17.25 -1.38
CA HIS A 374 -9.21 16.08 -2.19
C HIS A 374 -7.72 15.84 -2.42
N LEU A 375 -6.84 16.74 -1.97
CA LEU A 375 -5.41 16.74 -2.28
C LEU A 375 -5.15 16.59 -3.78
N VAL A 376 -6.03 17.19 -4.59
CA VAL A 376 -5.89 17.30 -6.05
C VAL A 376 -4.85 18.38 -6.32
N GLU A 377 -3.84 18.06 -7.13
CA GLU A 377 -2.87 19.06 -7.56
C GLU A 377 -3.59 20.12 -8.39
N THR A 378 -3.57 21.37 -7.94
CA THR A 378 -4.24 22.46 -8.66
C THR A 378 -3.29 22.94 -9.76
N PHE A 379 -3.67 22.74 -11.02
CA PHE A 379 -2.95 23.30 -12.16
C PHE A 379 -3.15 24.81 -12.22
N ASP A 380 -4.41 25.23 -12.28
CA ASP A 380 -4.80 26.63 -12.26
C ASP A 380 -6.29 26.76 -11.89
N CYS A 381 -6.67 27.95 -11.44
CA CYS A 381 -8.04 28.32 -11.06
C CYS A 381 -8.33 29.66 -11.73
N ASP A 382 -8.78 29.62 -12.97
CA ASP A 382 -8.99 30.79 -13.80
C ASP A 382 -10.34 31.45 -13.55
N TYR A 383 -10.27 32.75 -13.32
CA TYR A 383 -11.41 33.65 -13.35
C TYR A 383 -11.09 34.82 -14.29
N SER A 384 -11.87 34.99 -15.35
CA SER A 384 -11.71 36.09 -16.29
C SER A 384 -12.93 37.00 -16.26
N THR A 385 -12.76 38.28 -15.97
CA THR A 385 -13.88 39.25 -16.01
C THR A 385 -14.25 39.66 -17.44
N SER A 386 -13.32 39.53 -18.40
CA SER A 386 -13.53 39.84 -19.82
C SER A 386 -13.92 38.62 -20.67
N GLY A 387 -14.17 37.47 -20.04
CA GLY A 387 -14.44 36.19 -20.70
C GLY A 387 -13.16 35.45 -21.13
N LEU A 388 -13.31 34.15 -21.41
CA LEU A 388 -12.20 33.24 -21.74
C LEU A 388 -12.07 33.09 -23.26
N THR A 389 -10.92 33.41 -23.85
CA THR A 389 -10.70 33.25 -25.30
C THR A 389 -10.38 31.79 -25.65
N LEU A 390 -10.72 31.35 -26.86
CA LEU A 390 -10.41 29.99 -27.34
C LEU A 390 -8.91 29.68 -27.30
N GLU A 391 -8.05 30.60 -27.73
CA GLU A 391 -6.59 30.41 -27.73
C GLU A 391 -6.04 30.21 -26.32
N SER A 392 -6.53 30.96 -25.32
CA SER A 392 -6.11 30.82 -23.93
C SER A 392 -6.56 29.48 -23.34
N VAL A 393 -7.80 29.07 -23.62
CA VAL A 393 -8.36 27.80 -23.14
C VAL A 393 -7.66 26.62 -23.78
N GLU A 394 -7.41 26.66 -25.09
CA GLU A 394 -6.66 25.64 -25.81
C GLU A 394 -5.24 25.49 -25.23
N SER A 395 -4.50 26.60 -25.12
CA SER A 395 -3.12 26.59 -24.61
C SER A 395 -3.05 26.01 -23.19
N LYS A 396 -3.97 26.41 -22.29
CA LYS A 396 -4.01 25.93 -20.91
C LYS A 396 -4.45 24.46 -20.81
N LEU A 397 -5.43 24.03 -21.58
CA LEU A 397 -5.88 22.63 -21.57
C LEU A 397 -4.84 21.68 -22.16
N ARG A 398 -4.16 22.09 -23.24
CA ARG A 398 -3.03 21.32 -23.80
C ARG A 398 -1.88 21.24 -22.78
N ALA A 399 -1.51 22.35 -22.15
CA ALA A 399 -0.49 22.37 -21.10
C ALA A 399 -0.89 21.53 -19.87
N LEU A 400 -2.17 21.53 -19.49
CA LEU A 400 -2.71 20.65 -18.45
C LEU A 400 -2.53 19.18 -18.85
N PHE A 401 -2.94 18.79 -20.06
CA PHE A 401 -2.86 17.41 -20.51
C PHE A 401 -1.41 16.93 -20.63
N GLU A 402 -0.47 17.79 -21.01
CA GLU A 402 0.97 17.49 -21.04
C GLU A 402 1.61 17.39 -19.65
N ARG A 403 0.92 17.77 -18.58
CA ARG A 403 1.49 17.78 -17.23
C ARG A 403 1.73 16.36 -16.71
N HIS A 404 2.89 16.16 -16.11
CA HIS A 404 3.31 14.93 -15.46
C HIS A 404 3.48 15.12 -13.95
N THR A 405 3.37 14.04 -13.19
CA THR A 405 3.70 14.03 -11.76
C THR A 405 5.19 14.32 -11.56
N PRO A 406 5.60 14.80 -10.36
CA PRO A 406 7.02 15.09 -10.08
C PRO A 406 7.97 13.90 -10.24
N ASP A 407 7.44 12.68 -10.17
CA ASP A 407 8.20 11.42 -10.30
C ASP A 407 8.34 10.95 -11.77
N GLY A 408 7.77 11.66 -12.74
CA GLY A 408 7.84 11.34 -14.16
C GLY A 408 6.57 10.81 -14.83
N PRO A 409 5.72 9.94 -14.23
CA PRO A 409 4.52 9.45 -14.92
C PRO A 409 3.41 10.52 -14.98
N ARG A 410 2.44 10.36 -15.89
CA ARG A 410 1.24 11.21 -15.97
C ARG A 410 0.32 11.00 -14.77
N PHE A 411 -0.60 11.94 -14.57
CA PHE A 411 -1.63 11.80 -13.55
C PHE A 411 -2.62 10.70 -13.94
N ASP A 412 -3.12 9.95 -12.96
CA ASP A 412 -4.14 8.92 -13.21
C ASP A 412 -5.48 9.54 -13.60
N SER A 413 -5.77 10.74 -13.09
CA SER A 413 -7.02 11.45 -13.35
C SER A 413 -6.79 12.95 -13.55
N TYR A 414 -7.41 13.51 -14.59
CA TYR A 414 -7.45 14.92 -14.90
C TYR A 414 -8.88 15.41 -14.68
N VAL A 415 -9.06 16.40 -13.83
CA VAL A 415 -10.36 17.01 -13.53
C VAL A 415 -10.41 18.38 -14.20
N VAL A 416 -11.39 18.56 -15.08
CA VAL A 416 -11.69 19.85 -15.71
C VAL A 416 -13.05 20.30 -15.22
N TYR A 417 -13.06 21.42 -14.50
CA TYR A 417 -14.26 22.06 -14.03
C TYR A 417 -14.54 23.31 -14.87
N TYR A 418 -15.78 23.46 -15.33
CA TYR A 418 -16.24 24.67 -16.02
C TYR A 418 -17.56 25.17 -15.43
N SER A 419 -17.60 26.47 -15.14
CA SER A 419 -18.80 27.22 -14.76
C SER A 419 -18.99 28.36 -15.76
N GLY A 420 -20.17 28.44 -16.37
CA GLY A 420 -20.47 29.51 -17.33
C GLY A 420 -21.65 29.20 -18.25
N HIS A 421 -21.82 30.01 -19.29
CA HIS A 421 -22.89 29.81 -20.26
C HIS A 421 -22.51 28.79 -21.35
N MET A 422 -23.49 28.00 -21.77
CA MET A 422 -23.39 27.15 -22.95
C MET A 422 -24.45 27.54 -23.97
N HIS A 423 -24.07 27.52 -25.25
CA HIS A 423 -25.00 27.74 -26.35
C HIS A 423 -26.08 26.65 -26.37
N PRO A 424 -27.25 26.91 -26.99
CA PRO A 424 -28.30 25.90 -27.15
C PRO A 424 -27.85 24.65 -27.92
N SER A 425 -26.79 24.75 -28.74
CA SER A 425 -26.13 23.61 -29.39
C SER A 425 -25.44 22.66 -28.40
N GLY A 426 -25.18 23.14 -27.18
CA GLY A 426 -24.37 22.50 -26.17
C GLY A 426 -22.91 22.92 -26.19
N ASP A 427 -22.48 23.86 -27.04
CA ASP A 427 -21.08 24.29 -27.08
C ASP A 427 -20.76 25.28 -25.96
N LEU A 428 -19.56 25.19 -25.39
CA LEU A 428 -19.08 26.14 -24.37
C LEU A 428 -18.96 27.54 -24.97
N ALA A 429 -19.63 28.52 -24.37
CA ALA A 429 -19.52 29.90 -24.78
C ALA A 429 -18.19 30.48 -24.28
N LEU A 430 -17.38 30.97 -25.22
CA LEU A 430 -16.11 31.64 -24.97
C LEU A 430 -16.22 33.11 -25.39
N SER A 431 -15.27 33.96 -24.99
CA SER A 431 -15.29 35.36 -25.41
C SER A 431 -15.09 35.47 -26.92
N GLY A 432 -15.96 36.28 -27.56
CA GLY A 432 -16.04 36.41 -29.01
C GLY A 432 -17.15 35.55 -29.62
N THR A 433 -17.06 35.29 -30.94
CA THR A 433 -17.96 34.36 -31.67
C THR A 433 -17.48 32.91 -31.62
N ALA A 434 -16.44 32.63 -30.84
CA ALA A 434 -15.83 31.31 -30.73
C ALA A 434 -16.56 30.46 -29.68
N SER A 435 -16.72 29.17 -29.98
CA SER A 435 -17.26 28.19 -29.04
C SER A 435 -16.35 26.97 -29.00
N LEU A 436 -16.25 26.33 -27.82
CA LEU A 436 -15.50 25.08 -27.68
C LEU A 436 -16.48 23.90 -27.74
N LYS A 437 -16.25 23.03 -28.73
CA LYS A 437 -17.00 21.79 -28.93
C LYS A 437 -16.38 20.67 -28.10
N LEU A 438 -17.22 19.72 -27.67
CA LEU A 438 -16.75 18.53 -26.96
C LEU A 438 -15.79 17.69 -27.82
N ASP A 439 -16.08 17.54 -29.12
CA ASP A 439 -15.23 16.75 -30.02
C ASP A 439 -13.79 17.29 -30.07
N THR A 440 -13.63 18.62 -30.12
CA THR A 440 -12.33 19.28 -30.13
C THR A 440 -11.57 19.05 -28.81
N LEU A 441 -12.26 19.13 -27.67
CA LEU A 441 -11.66 18.82 -26.36
C LEU A 441 -11.20 17.34 -26.30
N LEU A 442 -12.01 16.43 -26.83
CA LEU A 442 -11.71 15.00 -26.85
C LEU A 442 -10.58 14.66 -27.84
N GLU A 443 -10.46 15.39 -28.94
CA GLU A 443 -9.33 15.30 -29.86
C GLU A 443 -8.03 15.69 -29.14
N TRP A 444 -8.00 16.84 -28.48
CA TRP A 444 -6.85 17.26 -27.67
C TRP A 444 -6.49 16.23 -26.60
N TRP A 445 -7.50 15.66 -25.93
CA TRP A 445 -7.28 14.61 -24.95
C TRP A 445 -6.71 13.32 -25.58
N LYS A 446 -7.25 12.88 -26.71
CA LYS A 446 -6.79 11.67 -27.43
C LYS A 446 -5.39 11.81 -27.97
N GLU A 447 -5.05 12.98 -28.53
CA GLU A 447 -3.70 13.30 -29.01
C GLU A 447 -2.65 13.08 -27.92
N THR A 448 -2.97 13.45 -26.68
CA THR A 448 -2.03 13.27 -25.57
C THR A 448 -2.19 11.90 -24.89
N ASN A 449 -3.38 11.29 -24.84
CA ASN A 449 -3.70 10.13 -23.99
C ASN A 449 -3.81 8.76 -24.70
N SER A 450 -3.47 8.66 -25.99
CA SER A 450 -3.58 7.39 -26.75
C SER A 450 -2.87 6.21 -26.09
N ASP A 451 -1.76 6.46 -25.37
CA ASP A 451 -0.86 5.41 -24.86
C ASP A 451 -0.86 5.28 -23.33
N ALA A 452 -1.49 6.21 -22.60
CA ALA A 452 -1.26 6.39 -21.16
C ALA A 452 -2.38 5.84 -20.25
N GLY A 453 -3.61 5.66 -20.77
CA GLY A 453 -4.73 5.12 -20.00
C GLY A 453 -5.21 6.02 -18.85
N SER A 454 -4.83 7.30 -18.83
CA SER A 454 -5.33 8.28 -17.86
C SER A 454 -6.82 8.55 -18.06
N ARG A 455 -7.49 9.04 -17.02
CA ARG A 455 -8.94 9.32 -17.02
C ARG A 455 -9.19 10.83 -17.05
N LEU A 456 -10.16 11.27 -17.83
CA LEU A 456 -10.63 12.67 -17.84
C LEU A 456 -12.00 12.74 -17.15
N ILE A 457 -12.13 13.62 -16.16
CA ILE A 457 -13.38 13.90 -15.46
C ILE A 457 -13.76 15.34 -15.75
N ILE A 458 -14.93 15.55 -16.36
CA ILE A 458 -15.44 16.86 -16.72
C ILE A 458 -16.61 17.18 -15.79
N ILE A 459 -16.56 18.32 -15.11
CA ILE A 459 -17.63 18.80 -14.24
C ILE A 459 -18.14 20.12 -14.82
N LEU A 460 -19.45 20.18 -15.09
CA LEU A 460 -20.09 21.33 -15.73
C LEU A 460 -21.19 21.90 -14.84
N ASP A 461 -20.99 23.15 -14.39
CA ASP A 461 -22.00 23.98 -13.74
C ASP A 461 -22.58 24.97 -14.76
N THR A 462 -23.57 24.50 -15.53
CA THR A 462 -24.13 25.17 -16.70
C THR A 462 -25.57 24.72 -16.98
N ASP A 463 -26.44 25.60 -17.47
CA ASP A 463 -27.86 25.28 -17.75
C ASP A 463 -28.08 24.24 -18.86
N ASN A 464 -27.16 24.17 -19.83
CA ASN A 464 -27.31 23.35 -21.05
C ASN A 464 -26.26 22.23 -21.19
N GLY A 465 -25.86 21.57 -20.09
CA GLY A 465 -24.84 20.50 -20.14
C GLY A 465 -25.30 19.13 -20.64
N GLN A 466 -26.61 18.93 -20.83
CA GLN A 466 -27.19 17.67 -21.30
C GLN A 466 -26.65 17.12 -22.64
N PRO A 467 -26.42 17.95 -23.68
CA PRO A 467 -25.88 17.47 -24.95
C PRO A 467 -24.53 16.77 -24.78
N TRP A 468 -23.62 17.33 -23.98
CA TRP A 468 -22.31 16.72 -23.71
C TRP A 468 -22.44 15.41 -22.94
N VAL A 469 -23.33 15.35 -21.93
CA VAL A 469 -23.59 14.10 -21.19
C VAL A 469 -24.06 12.97 -22.11
N ARG A 470 -24.95 13.28 -23.07
CA ARG A 470 -25.45 12.29 -24.04
C ARG A 470 -24.37 11.86 -25.03
N GLN A 471 -23.51 12.79 -25.45
CA GLN A 471 -22.40 12.49 -26.36
C GLN A 471 -21.37 11.59 -25.67
N VAL A 472 -20.92 11.93 -24.45
CA VAL A 472 -19.95 11.10 -23.69
C VAL A 472 -20.50 9.70 -23.42
N ARG A 473 -21.80 9.56 -23.13
CA ARG A 473 -22.43 8.25 -22.93
C ARG A 473 -22.38 7.34 -24.16
N ARG A 474 -22.25 7.90 -25.36
CA ARG A 474 -22.16 7.17 -26.64
C ARG A 474 -20.72 6.91 -27.08
N LEU A 475 -19.73 7.44 -26.36
CA LEU A 475 -18.32 7.23 -26.68
C LEU A 475 -17.87 5.88 -26.14
N ASP A 476 -17.41 5.02 -27.04
CA ASP A 476 -16.73 3.78 -26.69
C ASP A 476 -15.20 3.96 -26.79
N GLY A 477 -14.47 3.35 -25.86
CA GLY A 477 -13.01 3.27 -25.92
C GLY A 477 -12.23 4.50 -25.43
N VAL A 478 -12.89 5.49 -24.81
CA VAL A 478 -12.22 6.66 -24.21
C VAL A 478 -12.55 6.73 -22.71
N TYR A 479 -11.55 6.82 -21.85
CA TYR A 479 -11.73 6.94 -20.40
C TYR A 479 -12.12 8.37 -19.99
N VAL A 480 -13.37 8.76 -20.29
CA VAL A 480 -13.93 10.08 -19.96
C VAL A 480 -15.20 9.92 -19.14
N ALA A 481 -15.33 10.68 -18.07
CA ALA A 481 -16.55 10.83 -17.29
C ALA A 481 -16.99 12.29 -17.31
N ILE A 482 -18.31 12.52 -17.28
CA ILE A 482 -18.88 13.87 -17.25
C ILE A 482 -20.00 13.94 -16.21
N GLN A 483 -20.03 15.02 -15.45
CA GLN A 483 -21.07 15.32 -14.48
C GLN A 483 -21.60 16.74 -14.73
N SER A 484 -22.92 16.87 -14.78
CA SER A 484 -23.62 18.14 -14.93
C SER A 484 -25.00 18.03 -14.29
N TYR A 485 -25.64 19.16 -13.99
CA TYR A 485 -27.01 19.17 -13.48
C TYR A 485 -28.04 19.30 -14.61
N VAL A 486 -29.28 18.99 -14.29
CA VAL A 486 -30.42 19.20 -15.16
C VAL A 486 -31.46 19.97 -14.40
N GLN A 487 -31.84 21.13 -14.90
CA GLN A 487 -32.95 21.88 -14.35
C GLN A 487 -34.26 21.17 -14.75
N SER A 488 -35.05 20.70 -13.79
CA SER A 488 -36.43 20.30 -14.08
C SER A 488 -37.21 21.58 -14.40
N LYS A 489 -37.92 21.64 -15.53
CA LYS A 489 -38.79 22.78 -15.88
C LYS A 489 -39.64 23.17 -14.66
N ARG A 490 -39.36 24.32 -14.07
CA ARG A 490 -40.21 24.96 -13.06
C ARG A 490 -40.76 26.25 -13.68
N ASP A 491 -42.05 26.47 -13.48
CA ASP A 491 -42.82 27.55 -14.14
C ASP A 491 -42.56 28.94 -13.54
N ASP A 492 -41.62 29.09 -12.60
CA ASP A 492 -41.43 30.33 -11.84
C ASP A 492 -39.98 30.88 -11.99
N PRO A 493 -39.77 32.02 -12.67
CA PRO A 493 -38.44 32.56 -12.98
C PRO A 493 -37.65 33.04 -11.74
N GLU A 494 -38.30 33.27 -10.60
CA GLU A 494 -37.63 33.64 -9.35
C GLU A 494 -37.01 32.46 -8.59
N THR A 495 -37.34 31.21 -8.96
CA THR A 495 -36.78 29.97 -8.34
C THR A 495 -35.91 29.15 -9.29
N ALA A 496 -35.45 29.76 -10.38
CA ALA A 496 -34.48 29.15 -11.28
C ALA A 496 -33.14 28.94 -10.54
N VAL A 497 -32.66 27.69 -10.50
CA VAL A 497 -31.32 27.32 -9.99
C VAL A 497 -30.30 28.24 -10.64
N GLN A 498 -29.61 29.03 -9.81
CA GLN A 498 -28.57 29.93 -10.30
C GLN A 498 -27.28 29.13 -10.54
N VAL A 499 -26.55 29.48 -11.61
CA VAL A 499 -25.20 28.95 -11.87
C VAL A 499 -24.36 29.08 -10.59
N GLY A 500 -23.78 27.98 -10.12
CA GLY A 500 -23.04 27.92 -8.86
C GLY A 500 -23.74 27.18 -7.71
N GLU A 501 -25.07 27.05 -7.72
CA GLU A 501 -25.78 26.26 -6.69
C GLU A 501 -25.43 24.77 -6.79
N PHE A 502 -25.35 24.24 -8.01
CA PHE A 502 -24.87 22.89 -8.26
C PHE A 502 -23.48 22.68 -7.66
N THR A 503 -22.54 23.61 -7.89
CA THR A 503 -21.18 23.48 -7.35
C THR A 503 -21.16 23.54 -5.84
N LYS A 504 -21.96 24.39 -5.20
CA LYS A 504 -22.05 24.44 -3.74
C LYS A 504 -22.54 23.11 -3.17
N GLU A 505 -23.61 22.55 -3.70
CA GLU A 505 -24.15 21.25 -3.27
C GLU A 505 -23.19 20.10 -3.58
N TRP A 506 -22.59 20.10 -4.78
CA TRP A 506 -21.66 19.07 -5.22
C TRP A 506 -20.39 19.06 -4.35
N VAL A 507 -19.82 20.22 -4.05
CA VAL A 507 -18.66 20.33 -3.14
C VAL A 507 -19.06 19.92 -1.73
N ALA A 508 -20.21 20.36 -1.22
CA ALA A 508 -20.69 20.00 0.11
C ALA A 508 -20.88 18.47 0.25
N TYR A 509 -21.49 17.84 -0.76
CA TYR A 509 -21.67 16.39 -0.80
C TYR A 509 -20.33 15.64 -0.79
N ASN A 510 -19.39 16.03 -1.65
CA ASN A 510 -18.10 15.35 -1.78
C ASN A 510 -17.11 15.65 -0.64
N CYS A 511 -17.28 16.78 0.07
CA CYS A 511 -16.46 17.15 1.22
C CYS A 511 -17.10 16.79 2.58
N SER A 512 -18.23 16.08 2.59
CA SER A 512 -18.87 15.58 3.81
C SER A 512 -18.31 14.21 4.19
N ASP A 513 -17.88 14.03 5.45
CA ASP A 513 -17.23 12.80 5.93
C ASP A 513 -18.18 11.58 5.96
N ASP A 514 -19.50 11.80 5.91
CA ASP A 514 -20.53 10.76 5.97
C ASP A 514 -20.56 9.85 4.72
N ASN A 515 -19.91 10.26 3.62
CA ASN A 515 -19.96 9.55 2.33
C ASN A 515 -18.69 8.76 1.98
N VAL A 516 -17.70 8.67 2.88
CA VAL A 516 -16.44 7.91 2.64
C VAL A 516 -16.65 6.38 2.67
N GLY A 517 -17.86 5.90 2.99
CA GLY A 517 -18.20 4.48 3.14
C GLY A 517 -18.76 3.76 1.90
N ILE A 518 -18.91 4.42 0.75
CA ILE A 518 -19.45 3.77 -0.46
C ILE A 518 -18.52 4.07 -1.65
N ASN A 519 -17.40 3.34 -1.74
CA ASN A 519 -16.71 3.02 -3.00
C ASN A 519 -15.72 1.88 -2.80
#